data_AF-A0A974UKL5-F1
#
_entry.id   AF-A0A974UKL5-F1
#
_cell.length_a   1.000
_cell.length_b   1.000
_cell.length_c   1.000
_cell.angle_alpha   90.00
_cell.angle_beta   90.00
_cell.angle_gamma   90.00
#
_symmetry.space_group_name_H-M   'P 1'
#
loop_
_entity.id
_entity.type
_entity.pdbx_description
1 polymer ?
#
loop_
_entity_poly.entity_id
_entity_poly.type
_entity_poly.pdbx_seq_one_letter_code
_entity_poly.pdbx_strand_id
1 'polypeptide(L)'
;MDSESCTNVLNLLSSLGAIDKELWDKKKIVWSQNFVDGIADVYKKRYAETPRKPSFRTENLVSDTENTQSKVKESKVKDKEILSGKKNPTPPPYKKIIDYLNKKTGKQFRSTSKASKRLIQARYAEGFKEQEFIQVIDNQVAAWKAEKKMVAYLRPQTLFGSKFESYLNNSPNNRMSRPNSKYDHLVVNMMEDEDGN
;
A
#
# COMPACT_ATOMS: atom_id res chain seq x y z
N MET A 1 -25.42 12.63 19.23
CA MET A 1 -25.98 11.27 19.12
C MET A 1 -25.31 10.43 20.19
N ASP A 2 -26.06 10.12 21.24
CA ASP A 2 -25.67 9.18 22.28
C ASP A 2 -25.61 7.74 21.73
N SER A 3 -24.83 6.90 22.41
CA SER A 3 -24.65 5.49 22.06
C SER A 3 -25.95 4.68 22.18
N GLU A 4 -26.90 5.15 22.99
CA GLU A 4 -28.18 4.50 23.24
C GLU A 4 -29.10 4.59 22.02
N SER A 5 -29.17 5.78 21.40
CA SER A 5 -29.87 6.03 20.14
C SER A 5 -29.36 5.12 19.01
N CYS A 6 -28.04 5.00 18.84
CA CYS A 6 -27.45 4.13 17.82
C CYS A 6 -27.77 2.65 18.05
N THR A 7 -27.81 2.22 19.31
CA THR A 7 -28.13 0.83 19.67
C THR A 7 -29.59 0.52 19.36
N ASN A 8 -30.50 1.45 19.63
CA ASN A 8 -31.92 1.32 19.30
C ASN A 8 -32.14 1.18 17.78
N VAL A 9 -31.42 1.97 16.98
CA VAL A 9 -31.46 1.87 15.52
C VAL A 9 -30.96 0.50 15.05
N LEU A 10 -29.84 0.00 15.58
CA LEU A 10 -29.28 -1.29 15.18
C LEU A 10 -30.14 -2.47 15.65
N ASN A 11 -30.77 -2.37 16.81
CA ASN A 11 -31.73 -3.37 17.29
C ASN A 11 -32.98 -3.41 16.41
N LEU A 12 -33.48 -2.26 15.96
CA LEU A 12 -34.58 -2.18 15.01
C LEU A 12 -34.20 -2.76 13.64
N LEU A 13 -33.01 -2.45 13.12
CA LEU A 13 -32.54 -3.02 11.86
C LEU A 13 -32.36 -4.55 11.94
N SER A 14 -31.94 -5.04 13.10
CA SER A 14 -31.87 -6.47 13.40
C SER A 14 -33.27 -7.12 13.44
N SER A 15 -34.26 -6.48 14.09
CA SER A 15 -35.63 -7.00 14.14
C SER A 15 -36.34 -6.94 12.78
N LEU A 16 -36.01 -5.97 11.94
CA LEU A 16 -36.49 -5.85 10.56
C LEU A 16 -35.79 -6.82 9.59
N GLY A 17 -34.77 -7.56 10.03
CA GLY A 17 -34.01 -8.48 9.19
C GLY A 17 -33.09 -7.79 8.17
N ALA A 18 -32.88 -6.48 8.29
CA ALA A 18 -31.96 -5.72 7.45
C ALA A 18 -30.49 -6.09 7.73
N ILE A 19 -30.21 -6.49 8.99
CA ILE A 19 -28.94 -7.02 9.43
C ILE A 19 -29.14 -8.33 10.20
N ASP A 20 -28.08 -9.13 10.28
CA ASP A 20 -28.09 -10.42 10.94
C ASP A 20 -28.19 -10.27 12.46
N LYS A 21 -29.33 -10.74 13.00
CA LYS A 21 -29.65 -10.65 14.41
C LYS A 21 -28.67 -11.40 15.30
N GLU A 22 -28.28 -12.61 14.91
CA GLU A 22 -27.41 -13.46 15.74
C GLU A 22 -26.01 -12.85 15.88
N LEU A 23 -25.45 -12.33 14.79
CA LEU A 23 -24.14 -11.69 14.77
C LEU A 23 -24.15 -10.37 15.54
N TRP A 24 -25.24 -9.59 15.44
CA TRP A 24 -25.39 -8.34 16.17
C TRP A 24 -25.59 -8.58 17.67
N ASP A 25 -26.45 -9.52 18.06
CA ASP A 25 -26.79 -9.77 19.45
C ASP A 25 -25.61 -10.40 20.21
N LYS A 26 -24.93 -11.38 19.60
CA LYS A 26 -23.86 -12.14 20.27
C LYS A 26 -22.52 -11.42 20.30
N LYS A 27 -22.13 -10.73 19.21
CA LYS A 27 -20.78 -10.15 19.05
C LYS A 27 -20.76 -8.71 18.59
N LYS A 28 -21.92 -8.05 18.51
CA LYS A 28 -22.06 -6.68 18.00
C LYS A 28 -21.45 -6.51 16.61
N ILE A 29 -21.59 -7.54 15.76
CA ILE A 29 -21.19 -7.50 14.36
C ILE A 29 -22.39 -7.17 13.49
N VAL A 30 -22.25 -6.12 12.68
CA VAL A 30 -23.23 -5.72 11.68
C VAL A 30 -22.95 -6.48 10.38
N TRP A 31 -23.82 -7.42 10.03
CA TRP A 31 -23.77 -8.18 8.77
C TRP A 31 -25.08 -8.05 8.01
N SER A 32 -25.06 -7.80 6.71
CA SER A 32 -26.27 -7.74 5.87
C SER A 32 -26.06 -8.57 4.61
N GLN A 33 -26.86 -9.62 4.44
CA GLN A 33 -26.75 -10.50 3.27
C GLN A 33 -27.17 -9.77 1.99
N ASN A 34 -28.25 -8.99 2.04
CA ASN A 34 -28.73 -8.18 0.92
C ASN A 34 -27.65 -7.23 0.38
N PHE A 35 -26.80 -6.69 1.24
CA PHE A 35 -25.68 -5.85 0.82
C PHE A 35 -24.60 -6.65 0.07
N VAL A 36 -24.29 -7.87 0.53
CA VAL A 36 -23.33 -8.77 -0.13
C VAL A 36 -23.86 -9.20 -1.49
N ASP A 37 -25.15 -9.49 -1.59
CA ASP A 37 -25.80 -9.86 -2.85
C ASP A 37 -25.79 -8.69 -3.84
N GLY A 38 -26.04 -7.47 -3.36
CA GLY A 38 -26.00 -6.25 -4.18
C GLY A 38 -24.63 -5.90 -4.76
N ILE A 39 -23.54 -6.35 -4.12
CA ILE A 39 -22.18 -6.18 -4.66
C ILE A 39 -21.67 -7.41 -5.42
N ALA A 40 -22.40 -8.53 -5.45
CA ALA A 40 -21.92 -9.80 -5.99
C ALA A 40 -21.43 -9.68 -7.43
N ASP A 41 -22.15 -8.95 -8.27
CA ASP A 41 -21.77 -8.71 -9.67
C ASP A 41 -20.45 -7.95 -9.81
N VAL A 42 -20.19 -6.99 -8.93
CA VAL A 42 -18.94 -6.22 -8.91
C VAL A 42 -17.76 -7.12 -8.51
N TYR A 43 -18.01 -8.16 -7.73
CA TYR A 43 -16.99 -9.10 -7.29
C TYR A 43 -16.68 -10.20 -8.31
N LYS A 44 -17.54 -10.47 -9.30
CA LYS A 44 -17.24 -11.37 -10.44
C LYS A 44 -16.00 -10.96 -11.23
N LYS A 45 -15.69 -9.65 -11.25
CA LYS A 45 -14.53 -9.07 -11.94
C LYS A 45 -13.31 -8.91 -11.04
N ARG A 46 -13.41 -9.24 -9.75
CA ARG A 46 -12.32 -9.14 -8.78
C ARG A 46 -11.68 -10.50 -8.59
N TYR A 47 -10.37 -10.51 -8.36
CA TYR A 47 -9.63 -11.72 -7.95
C TYR A 47 -10.01 -12.20 -6.51
N ALA A 48 -10.83 -11.43 -5.79
CA ALA A 48 -11.28 -11.74 -4.44
C ALA A 48 -12.76 -12.14 -4.44
N GLU A 49 -13.10 -13.16 -3.67
CA GLU A 49 -14.48 -13.60 -3.47
C GLU A 49 -15.32 -12.55 -2.75
N THR A 50 -16.64 -12.66 -2.90
CA THR A 50 -17.59 -11.88 -2.10
C THR A 50 -17.37 -12.15 -0.61
N PRO A 51 -17.57 -11.14 0.25
CA PRO A 51 -17.48 -11.34 1.69
C PRO A 51 -18.40 -12.49 2.12
N ARG A 52 -17.87 -13.43 2.90
CA ARG A 52 -18.66 -14.54 3.46
C ARG A 52 -19.14 -14.20 4.87
N LYS A 53 -20.33 -14.68 5.23
CA LYS A 53 -20.91 -14.49 6.56
C LYS A 53 -19.95 -15.04 7.62
N PRO A 54 -19.59 -14.25 8.64
CA PRO A 54 -18.71 -14.71 9.69
C PRO A 54 -19.44 -15.79 10.51
N SER A 55 -18.82 -16.96 10.64
CA SER A 55 -19.30 -18.02 11.53
C SER A 55 -18.49 -18.01 12.82
N PHE A 56 -19.17 -18.26 13.94
CA PHE A 56 -18.52 -18.48 15.22
C PHE A 56 -18.74 -19.93 15.60
N ARG A 57 -17.65 -20.68 15.71
CA ARG A 57 -17.70 -22.04 16.25
C ARG A 57 -18.10 -21.94 17.73
N THR A 58 -19.28 -22.45 18.06
CA THR A 58 -19.62 -22.87 19.42
C THR A 58 -19.00 -24.26 19.59
N GLU A 59 -18.25 -24.50 20.66
CA GLU A 59 -17.63 -25.80 20.90
C GLU A 59 -18.69 -26.89 21.12
N ASN A 60 -19.00 -27.64 20.06
CA ASN A 60 -19.03 -29.11 19.99
C ASN A 60 -19.75 -29.59 18.73
N LEU A 61 -19.26 -30.71 18.21
CA LEU A 61 -19.68 -31.51 17.05
C LEU A 61 -19.04 -31.16 15.70
N VAL A 62 -18.30 -32.19 15.25
CA VAL A 62 -17.51 -32.33 14.03
C VAL A 62 -18.38 -32.45 12.78
N SER A 63 -18.02 -31.72 11.73
CA SER A 63 -18.14 -32.13 10.32
C SER A 63 -17.56 -31.02 9.43
N ASP A 64 -17.06 -31.46 8.28
CA ASP A 64 -15.97 -30.90 7.50
C ASP A 64 -16.11 -29.49 6.92
N THR A 65 -14.94 -29.01 6.50
CA THR A 65 -14.63 -27.92 5.55
C THR A 65 -14.37 -26.51 6.11
N GLU A 66 -13.07 -26.21 6.11
CA GLU A 66 -12.39 -24.95 5.83
C GLU A 66 -12.52 -23.71 6.73
N ASN A 67 -11.33 -23.11 6.85
CA ASN A 67 -11.01 -21.72 7.14
C ASN A 67 -10.90 -21.29 8.61
N THR A 68 -9.66 -21.24 9.10
CA THR A 68 -9.28 -20.30 10.18
C THR A 68 -7.86 -19.77 10.02
N GLN A 69 -7.81 -18.44 10.07
CA GLN A 69 -6.65 -17.58 10.15
C GLN A 69 -5.99 -17.64 11.54
N SER A 70 -4.69 -17.96 11.55
CA SER A 70 -3.62 -17.54 12.49
C SER A 70 -3.65 -18.00 13.95
N LYS A 71 -2.64 -18.80 14.37
CA LYS A 71 -1.52 -18.34 15.22
C LYS A 71 -0.47 -19.46 15.46
N VAL A 72 0.70 -19.27 14.82
CA VAL A 72 2.08 -19.74 15.14
C VAL A 72 2.25 -21.05 15.93
N LYS A 73 2.81 -22.07 15.24
CA LYS A 73 4.00 -22.81 15.69
C LYS A 73 4.66 -23.52 14.49
N GLU A 74 5.96 -23.67 14.63
CA GLU A 74 6.99 -24.03 13.66
C GLU A 74 6.82 -25.40 12.99
N SER A 75 7.45 -25.50 11.82
CA SER A 75 8.01 -26.71 11.20
C SER A 75 7.13 -27.65 10.36
N LYS A 76 7.71 -27.90 9.17
CA LYS A 76 7.58 -29.02 8.23
C LYS A 76 6.71 -28.84 6.98
N VAL A 77 7.47 -28.63 5.90
CA VAL A 77 7.24 -28.93 4.49
C VAL A 77 6.28 -30.10 4.26
N LYS A 78 5.32 -29.91 3.34
CA LYS A 78 4.94 -30.94 2.36
C LYS A 78 4.17 -30.32 1.21
N ASP A 79 4.81 -30.38 0.05
CA ASP A 79 4.30 -30.10 -1.27
C ASP A 79 2.99 -30.85 -1.55
N LYS A 80 2.05 -30.14 -2.18
CA LYS A 80 0.96 -30.74 -2.94
C LYS A 80 0.72 -29.86 -4.16
N GLU A 81 1.35 -30.24 -5.26
CA GLU A 81 1.00 -29.75 -6.58
C GLU A 81 -0.46 -30.08 -6.88
N ILE A 82 -1.25 -29.07 -7.24
CA ILE A 82 -2.40 -29.26 -8.12
C ILE A 82 -2.35 -28.17 -9.18
N LEU A 83 -2.12 -28.64 -10.40
CA LEU A 83 -2.04 -27.90 -11.66
C LEU A 83 -3.36 -27.19 -11.97
N SER A 84 -3.33 -25.87 -12.13
CA SER A 84 -4.30 -25.13 -12.94
C SER A 84 -3.69 -23.80 -13.37
N GLY A 85 -3.33 -23.73 -14.66
CA GLY A 85 -2.54 -22.67 -15.30
C GLY A 85 -3.20 -21.30 -15.33
N LYS A 86 -3.06 -20.54 -14.24
CA LYS A 86 -3.03 -19.07 -14.27
C LYS A 86 -1.66 -18.67 -13.76
N LYS A 87 -0.85 -18.00 -14.59
CA LYS A 87 0.42 -17.40 -14.16
C LYS A 87 0.06 -16.35 -13.10
N ASN A 88 0.03 -16.74 -11.83
CA ASN A 88 -0.06 -15.80 -10.73
C ASN A 88 1.13 -14.85 -10.90
N PRO A 89 0.91 -13.55 -11.12
CA PRO A 89 2.02 -12.61 -11.20
C PRO A 89 2.81 -12.76 -9.92
N THR A 90 4.10 -13.07 -10.06
CA THR A 90 5.00 -13.28 -8.93
C THR A 90 4.86 -12.11 -7.97
N PRO A 91 4.58 -12.35 -6.68
CA PRO A 91 4.33 -11.27 -5.75
C PRO A 91 5.56 -10.34 -5.68
N PRO A 92 5.35 -9.02 -5.56
CA PRO A 92 6.46 -8.09 -5.44
C PRO A 92 7.39 -8.43 -4.28
N PRO A 93 8.71 -8.17 -4.40
CA PRO A 93 9.69 -8.39 -3.36
C PRO A 93 9.61 -7.29 -2.28
N TYR A 94 8.48 -7.23 -1.56
CA TYR A 94 8.17 -6.19 -0.56
C TYR A 94 9.27 -6.01 0.48
N LYS A 95 9.84 -7.12 0.96
CA LYS A 95 10.89 -7.11 1.97
C LYS A 95 12.15 -6.41 1.46
N LYS A 96 12.62 -6.76 0.25
CA LYS A 96 13.83 -6.16 -0.33
C LYS A 96 13.68 -4.64 -0.48
N ILE A 97 12.56 -4.19 -1.04
CA ILE A 97 12.31 -2.75 -1.28
C ILE A 97 12.29 -1.95 0.03
N ILE A 98 11.58 -2.47 1.04
CA ILE A 98 11.45 -1.78 2.34
C ILE A 98 12.75 -1.83 3.14
N ASP A 99 13.45 -2.97 3.14
CA ASP A 99 14.74 -3.11 3.81
C ASP A 99 15.78 -2.18 3.18
N TYR A 100 15.75 -2.00 1.85
CA TYR A 100 16.61 -1.02 1.17
C TYR A 100 16.31 0.42 1.60
N LEU A 101 15.03 0.82 1.64
CA LEU A 101 14.62 2.14 2.15
C LEU A 101 15.11 2.37 3.58
N ASN A 102 14.94 1.38 4.45
CA ASN A 102 15.39 1.42 5.84
C ASN A 102 16.91 1.63 5.92
N LYS A 103 17.68 0.84 5.15
CA LYS A 103 19.14 0.95 5.07
C LYS A 103 19.60 2.34 4.62
N LYS A 104 18.96 2.94 3.61
CA LYS A 104 19.38 4.25 3.06
C LYS A 104 19.01 5.43 3.97
N THR A 105 17.92 5.30 4.73
CA THR A 105 17.36 6.37 5.56
C THR A 105 17.67 6.24 7.05
N GLY A 106 18.17 5.09 7.51
CA GLY A 106 18.34 4.79 8.93
C GLY A 106 17.02 4.60 9.69
N LYS A 107 15.90 4.39 8.97
CA LYS A 107 14.57 4.21 9.56
C LYS A 107 14.19 2.73 9.61
N GLN A 108 13.15 2.40 10.37
CA GLN A 108 12.72 1.02 10.63
C GLN A 108 11.27 0.76 10.19
N PHE A 109 10.96 0.99 8.91
CA PHE A 109 9.65 0.68 8.36
C PHE A 109 9.40 -0.83 8.28
N ARG A 110 8.18 -1.27 8.60
CA ARG A 110 7.81 -2.70 8.57
C ARG A 110 7.48 -3.14 7.14
N SER A 111 8.24 -4.10 6.61
CA SER A 111 7.95 -4.74 5.31
C SER A 111 6.65 -5.56 5.29
N THR A 112 6.15 -5.92 6.47
CA THR A 112 4.86 -6.62 6.64
C THR A 112 3.65 -5.68 6.63
N SER A 113 3.85 -4.35 6.67
CA SER A 113 2.77 -3.37 6.72
C SER A 113 1.86 -3.43 5.49
N LYS A 114 0.55 -3.52 5.72
CA LYS A 114 -0.47 -3.52 4.65
C LYS A 114 -0.43 -2.25 3.81
N ALA A 115 -0.17 -1.09 4.42
CA ALA A 115 -0.10 0.18 3.72
C ALA A 115 1.08 0.22 2.73
N SER A 116 2.28 -0.17 3.18
CA SER A 116 3.48 -0.22 2.32
C SER A 116 3.31 -1.24 1.19
N LYS A 117 2.78 -2.43 1.50
CA LYS A 117 2.49 -3.46 0.50
C LYS A 117 1.51 -2.98 -0.55
N ARG A 118 0.43 -2.29 -0.15
CA ARG A 118 -0.57 -1.76 -1.10
C ARG A 118 0.04 -0.79 -2.09
N LEU A 119 0.92 0.10 -1.64
CA LEU A 119 1.58 1.07 -2.51
C LEU A 119 2.54 0.40 -3.49
N ILE A 120 3.35 -0.56 -3.01
CA ILE A 120 4.28 -1.31 -3.86
C ILE A 120 3.50 -2.13 -4.89
N GLN A 121 2.45 -2.85 -4.46
CA GLN A 121 1.61 -3.65 -5.35
C GLN A 121 0.96 -2.80 -6.43
N ALA A 122 0.51 -1.58 -6.11
CA ALA A 122 -0.10 -0.68 -7.08
C ALA A 122 0.88 -0.33 -8.22
N ARG A 123 2.13 0.04 -7.89
CA ARG A 123 3.15 0.34 -8.91
C ARG A 123 3.58 -0.89 -9.71
N TYR A 124 3.63 -2.07 -9.08
CA TYR A 124 3.87 -3.31 -9.81
C TYR A 124 2.74 -3.63 -10.81
N ALA A 125 1.49 -3.35 -10.46
CA ALA A 125 0.36 -3.50 -11.36
C ALA A 125 0.40 -2.51 -12.53
N GLU A 126 1.06 -1.35 -12.35
CA GLU A 126 1.35 -0.38 -13.41
C GLU A 126 2.55 -0.77 -14.29
N GLY A 127 3.29 -1.83 -13.95
CA GLY A 127 4.41 -2.35 -14.74
C GLY A 127 5.81 -2.00 -14.21
N PHE A 128 5.91 -1.28 -13.10
CA PHE A 128 7.21 -0.92 -12.50
C PHE A 128 7.89 -2.13 -11.85
N LYS A 129 9.21 -2.20 -11.98
CA LYS A 129 10.06 -3.31 -11.48
C LYS A 129 10.82 -2.91 -10.22
N GLU A 130 11.38 -3.90 -9.51
CA GLU A 130 12.17 -3.69 -8.28
C GLU A 130 13.23 -2.58 -8.42
N GLN A 131 13.95 -2.55 -9.54
CA GLN A 131 15.01 -1.57 -9.81
C GLN A 131 14.49 -0.12 -9.78
N GLU A 132 13.28 0.12 -10.28
CA GLU A 132 12.66 1.45 -10.33
C GLU A 132 12.39 1.97 -8.91
N PHE A 133 12.00 1.09 -7.98
CA PHE A 133 11.81 1.45 -6.58
C PHE A 133 13.14 1.81 -5.91
N ILE A 134 14.19 1.03 -6.19
CA ILE A 134 15.54 1.29 -5.69
C ILE A 134 16.00 2.66 -6.21
N GLN A 135 15.80 2.95 -7.49
CA GLN A 135 16.15 4.23 -8.11
C GLN A 135 15.37 5.41 -7.51
N VAL A 136 14.05 5.29 -7.29
CA VAL A 136 13.26 6.33 -6.61
C VAL A 136 13.79 6.59 -5.20
N ILE A 137 14.16 5.54 -4.46
CA ILE A 137 14.76 5.68 -3.12
C ILE A 137 16.08 6.45 -3.25
N ASP A 138 16.94 6.09 -4.19
CA ASP A 138 18.24 6.75 -4.37
C ASP A 138 18.11 8.21 -4.77
N ASN A 139 17.26 8.54 -5.75
CA ASN A 139 17.01 9.91 -6.19
C ASN A 139 16.51 10.79 -5.04
N GLN A 140 15.50 10.30 -4.31
CA GLN A 140 14.89 11.09 -3.24
C GLN A 140 15.78 11.17 -2.00
N VAL A 141 16.53 10.12 -1.69
CA VAL A 141 17.54 10.17 -0.63
C VAL A 141 18.64 11.16 -0.99
N ALA A 142 19.15 11.16 -2.23
CA ALA A 142 20.14 12.15 -2.65
C ALA A 142 19.60 13.59 -2.57
N ALA A 143 18.36 13.81 -3.04
CA ALA A 143 17.74 15.13 -3.04
C ALA A 143 17.39 15.64 -1.63
N TRP A 144 16.90 14.78 -0.74
CA TRP A 144 16.27 15.21 0.52
C TRP A 144 17.07 14.90 1.78
N LYS A 145 18.12 14.08 1.71
CA LYS A 145 18.89 13.69 2.91
C LYS A 145 19.73 14.85 3.47
N ALA A 146 20.11 15.82 2.65
CA ALA A 146 20.82 17.02 3.09
C ALA A 146 19.91 18.02 3.83
N GLU A 147 18.61 18.01 3.56
CA GLU A 147 17.66 18.97 4.13
C GLU A 147 16.89 18.36 5.31
N LYS A 148 17.13 18.86 6.53
CA LYS A 148 16.52 18.34 7.77
C LYS A 148 14.98 18.27 7.71
N LYS A 149 14.33 19.24 7.05
CA LYS A 149 12.87 19.25 6.86
C LYS A 149 12.41 18.15 5.90
N MET A 150 13.21 17.83 4.88
CA MET A 150 12.83 16.91 3.81
C MET A 150 13.03 15.44 4.20
N VAL A 151 13.98 15.13 5.09
CA VAL A 151 14.22 13.77 5.63
C VAL A 151 12.97 13.14 6.23
N ALA A 152 12.06 13.93 6.82
CA ALA A 152 10.80 13.44 7.38
C ALA A 152 9.91 12.76 6.31
N TYR A 153 10.00 13.19 5.06
CA TYR A 153 9.21 12.70 3.93
C TYR A 153 9.77 11.45 3.26
N LEU A 154 10.97 11.00 3.64
CA LEU A 154 11.54 9.71 3.21
C LEU A 154 10.80 8.55 3.90
N ARG A 155 9.63 8.19 3.38
CA ARG A 155 8.72 7.13 3.87
C ARG A 155 7.95 6.49 2.70
N PRO A 156 7.50 5.21 2.83
CA PRO A 156 6.83 4.50 1.73
C PRO A 156 5.64 5.24 1.13
N GLN A 157 4.83 5.90 1.96
CA GLN A 157 3.64 6.64 1.52
C GLN A 157 3.99 7.80 0.57
N THR A 158 5.09 8.50 0.83
CA THR A 158 5.51 9.62 0.00
C THR A 158 6.17 9.11 -1.27
N LEU A 159 7.11 8.19 -1.13
CA LEU A 159 7.95 7.73 -2.25
C LEU A 159 7.17 6.88 -3.26
N PHE A 160 6.22 6.07 -2.79
CA PHE A 160 5.44 5.15 -3.62
C PHE A 160 3.99 5.65 -3.85
N GLY A 161 3.74 6.92 -3.53
CA GLY A 161 2.49 7.62 -3.82
C GLY A 161 2.33 7.95 -5.30
N SER A 162 1.39 8.84 -5.64
CA SER A 162 1.06 9.20 -7.04
C SER A 162 2.21 9.85 -7.81
N LYS A 163 3.22 10.40 -7.13
CA LYS A 163 4.38 11.07 -7.74
C LYS A 163 5.55 10.11 -8.04
N PHE A 164 5.33 8.80 -8.02
CA PHE A 164 6.38 7.78 -8.18
C PHE A 164 7.22 7.99 -9.45
N GLU A 165 6.57 8.09 -10.61
CA GLU A 165 7.25 8.28 -11.90
C GLU A 165 8.00 9.62 -11.97
N SER A 166 7.44 10.67 -11.37
CA SER A 166 8.13 11.95 -11.25
C SER A 166 9.43 11.82 -10.44
N TYR A 167 9.42 11.07 -9.34
CA TYR A 167 10.63 10.82 -8.54
C TYR A 167 11.64 9.91 -9.26
N LEU A 168 11.16 8.97 -10.07
CA LEU A 168 12.01 8.08 -10.87
C LEU A 168 12.81 8.89 -11.90
N ASN A 169 12.15 9.85 -12.56
CA ASN A 169 12.74 10.71 -13.58
C ASN A 169 13.54 11.91 -13.00
N ASN A 170 13.35 12.21 -11.72
CA ASN A 170 14.04 13.29 -11.02
C ASN A 170 15.43 12.87 -10.56
N SER A 171 16.34 12.61 -11.52
CA SER A 171 17.75 12.39 -11.21
C SER A 171 18.45 13.74 -10.98
N PRO A 172 19.33 13.87 -9.96
CA PRO A 172 20.13 15.08 -9.78
C PRO A 172 21.01 15.41 -10.99
N ASN A 173 21.33 14.42 -11.85
CA ASN A 173 22.04 14.62 -13.13
C ASN A 173 21.17 15.25 -14.23
N ASN A 174 19.84 15.28 -14.09
CA ASN A 174 18.94 15.91 -15.07
C ASN A 174 18.82 17.43 -14.86
N ARG A 175 19.52 18.00 -13.86
CA ARG A 175 19.63 19.45 -13.67
C ARG A 175 20.42 20.14 -14.79
N MET A 176 21.15 19.40 -15.63
CA MET A 176 21.88 19.93 -16.78
C MET A 176 21.01 20.20 -18.03
N SER A 177 19.72 19.79 -18.07
CA SER A 177 18.89 19.93 -19.28
C SER A 177 17.67 20.86 -19.13
N ARG A 178 17.69 21.77 -18.16
CA ARG A 178 16.75 22.91 -18.17
C ARG A 178 17.47 24.11 -18.80
N PRO A 179 17.10 24.57 -20.01
CA PRO A 179 17.51 25.90 -20.45
C PRO A 179 16.84 26.91 -19.52
N ASN A 180 17.63 27.46 -18.60
CA ASN A 180 17.23 28.54 -17.71
C ASN A 180 17.24 29.85 -18.50
N SER A 181 16.19 30.12 -19.27
CA SER A 181 16.04 31.41 -19.94
C SER A 181 15.31 32.40 -19.02
N LYS A 182 16.05 33.36 -18.47
CA LYS A 182 15.88 34.79 -18.81
C LYS A 182 16.72 35.78 -17.97
N TYR A 183 17.58 35.33 -17.05
CA TYR A 183 18.36 36.24 -16.20
C TYR A 183 19.87 36.04 -16.18
N ASP A 184 20.43 35.19 -17.04
CA ASP A 184 21.88 34.89 -17.02
C ASP A 184 22.74 35.85 -17.86
N HIS A 185 22.12 36.81 -18.57
CA HIS A 185 22.82 37.76 -19.43
C HIS A 185 23.17 39.10 -18.77
N LEU A 186 22.88 39.27 -17.47
CA LEU A 186 23.09 40.55 -16.76
C LEU A 186 24.24 40.55 -15.74
N VAL A 187 25.07 39.51 -15.71
CA VAL A 187 26.19 39.42 -14.75
C VAL A 187 27.57 39.40 -15.42
N VAL A 188 27.65 39.63 -16.73
CA VAL A 188 28.92 39.57 -17.48
C VAL A 188 29.42 40.96 -17.93
N ASN A 189 28.96 42.04 -17.30
CA ASN A 189 29.54 43.37 -17.48
C ASN A 189 30.05 43.92 -16.14
N MET A 190 31.18 43.39 -15.66
CA MET A 190 32.04 44.10 -14.68
C MET A 190 33.37 43.38 -14.42
N MET A 191 33.99 42.78 -15.43
CA MET A 191 35.38 42.31 -15.30
C MET A 191 36.09 42.19 -16.65
N GLU A 192 36.44 43.33 -17.22
CA GLU A 192 37.61 43.47 -18.08
C GLU A 192 38.37 44.70 -17.58
N ASP A 193 39.40 44.45 -16.77
CA ASP A 193 40.43 45.41 -16.39
C ASP A 193 41.69 45.10 -17.22
N GLU A 194 42.29 46.18 -17.73
CA GLU A 194 43.71 46.37 -18.13
C GLU A 194 44.22 45.75 -19.45
N ASP A 195 44.54 46.60 -20.44
CA ASP A 195 45.93 46.82 -20.87
C ASP A 195 46.07 48.05 -21.80
N GLY A 196 47.13 48.82 -21.57
CA GLY A 196 47.29 50.20 -22.06
C GLY A 196 47.86 50.43 -23.46
N ASN A 197 47.62 51.65 -23.94
CA ASN A 197 48.60 52.61 -24.46
C ASN A 197 47.90 53.96 -24.72
#